data_AF-A0A9X2JZW5-F1
#
_entry.id   AF-A0A9X2JZW5-F1
#
_cell.length_a   1.000
_cell.length_b   1.000
_cell.length_c   1.000
_cell.angle_alpha   90.00
_cell.angle_beta   90.00
_cell.angle_gamma   90.00
#
_symmetry.space_group_name_H-M   'P 1'
#
loop_
_entity.id
_entity.type
_entity.pdbx_description
1 polymer ?
#
loop_
_entity_poly.entity_id
_entity_poly.type
_entity_poly.pdbx_seq_one_letter_code
_entity_poly.pdbx_strand_id
1 'polypeptide(L)'
;MTAGAHMDRAGEEIYGAVMKGRYQVYFERARIPIAAVDGLGRIRESNPAFRAVVARTAEELDHVLAEELLAPGEIEAQRPYWRMLALGRMDTYQARLRLVRRNGTVISARVSASVEHRADGLPWRAVAVLDEISRAAPVLGPVQGEVLRLVAVGASNAQIARRLYLTRQAVDYHLARLRAKLGAESRSALAGRAFVLGLFVPGVWPPALHPPDPQPPAMRLPGDPG
;
A
#
# COMPACT_ATOMS: atom_id res chain seq x y z
N MET A 1 -4.87 34.82 -36.63
CA MET A 1 -4.92 33.62 -37.50
C MET A 1 -4.11 32.51 -36.84
N THR A 2 -4.77 31.67 -36.06
CA THR A 2 -4.19 30.45 -35.49
C THR A 2 -4.81 29.29 -36.25
N ALA A 3 -4.08 28.74 -37.21
CA ALA A 3 -4.47 27.53 -37.92
C ALA A 3 -4.36 26.36 -36.95
N GLY A 4 -5.50 25.92 -36.40
CA GLY A 4 -5.61 24.62 -35.77
C GLY A 4 -5.41 23.57 -36.84
N ALA A 5 -4.28 22.85 -36.77
CA ALA A 5 -4.05 21.70 -37.63
C ALA A 5 -5.08 20.62 -37.27
N HIS A 6 -6.14 20.52 -38.07
CA HIS A 6 -6.99 19.34 -38.11
C HIS A 6 -6.12 18.19 -38.64
N MET A 7 -5.64 17.32 -37.75
CA MET A 7 -5.05 16.05 -38.15
C MET A 7 -6.13 15.20 -38.83
N ASP A 8 -5.79 14.58 -39.95
CA ASP A 8 -6.66 13.60 -40.59
C ASP A 8 -6.63 12.27 -39.82
N ARG A 9 -7.58 11.37 -40.13
CA ARG A 9 -7.74 10.08 -39.45
C ARG A 9 -6.45 9.23 -39.48
N ALA A 10 -5.68 9.33 -40.56
CA ALA A 10 -4.39 8.64 -40.71
C ALA A 10 -3.32 9.24 -39.80
N GLY A 11 -3.27 10.57 -39.64
CA GLY A 11 -2.41 11.27 -38.70
C GLY A 11 -2.72 10.94 -37.24
N GLU A 12 -4.01 10.82 -36.87
CA GLU A 12 -4.43 10.38 -35.53
C GLU A 12 -4.01 8.93 -35.23
N GLU A 13 -4.15 8.02 -36.20
CA GLU A 13 -3.72 6.62 -36.06
C GLU A 13 -2.20 6.50 -35.92
N ILE A 14 -1.42 7.23 -36.73
CA ILE A 14 0.04 7.24 -36.67
C ILE A 14 0.53 7.85 -35.34
N TYR A 15 -0.03 8.99 -34.93
CA TYR A 15 0.32 9.63 -33.66
C TYR A 15 -0.03 8.72 -32.47
N GLY A 16 -1.21 8.08 -32.50
CA GLY A 16 -1.63 7.11 -31.50
C GLY A 16 -0.69 5.91 -31.41
N ALA A 17 -0.26 5.36 -32.55
CA ALA A 17 0.69 4.26 -32.60
C ALA A 17 2.08 4.65 -32.06
N VAL A 18 2.60 5.82 -32.45
CA VAL A 18 3.90 6.35 -31.98
C VAL A 18 3.85 6.64 -30.48
N MET A 19 2.78 7.27 -30.00
CA MET A 19 2.63 7.60 -28.58
C MET A 19 2.46 6.34 -27.73
N LYS A 20 1.70 5.35 -28.21
CA LYS A 20 1.60 4.03 -27.58
C LYS A 20 2.96 3.32 -27.52
N GLY A 21 3.74 3.36 -28.59
CA GLY A 21 5.09 2.79 -28.62
C GLY A 21 6.03 3.48 -27.62
N ARG A 22 6.00 4.81 -27.53
CA ARG A 22 6.79 5.56 -26.53
C ARG A 22 6.37 5.26 -25.10
N TYR A 23 5.07 5.23 -24.83
CA TYR A 23 4.52 4.85 -23.52
C TYR A 23 5.03 3.47 -23.11
N GLN A 24 4.94 2.47 -23.99
CA GLN A 24 5.36 1.11 -23.69
C GLN A 24 6.85 1.02 -23.36
N VAL A 25 7.71 1.77 -24.05
CA VAL A 25 9.15 1.84 -23.74
C VAL A 25 9.40 2.44 -22.35
N TYR A 26 8.73 3.53 -22.00
CA TYR A 26 8.89 4.15 -20.67
C TYR A 26 8.34 3.25 -19.56
N PHE A 27 7.17 2.67 -19.79
CA PHE A 27 6.52 1.74 -18.87
C PHE A 27 7.42 0.53 -18.57
N GLU A 28 7.96 -0.13 -19.60
CA GLU A 28 8.84 -1.30 -19.46
C GLU A 28 10.19 -0.97 -18.81
N ARG A 29 10.75 0.23 -19.05
CA ARG A 29 12.06 0.62 -18.49
C ARG A 29 11.97 1.29 -17.12
N ALA A 30 10.78 1.71 -16.69
CA ALA A 30 10.59 2.36 -15.40
C ALA A 30 10.99 1.42 -14.26
N ARG A 31 11.83 1.94 -13.34
CA ARG A 31 12.19 1.23 -12.09
C ARG A 31 11.14 1.40 -10.99
N ILE A 32 10.16 2.26 -11.22
CA ILE A 32 9.02 2.43 -10.34
C ILE A 32 8.03 1.30 -10.66
N PRO A 33 7.57 0.52 -9.68
CA PRO A 33 6.53 -0.48 -9.85
C PRO A 33 5.20 0.16 -10.29
N ILE A 34 4.72 -0.21 -11.48
CA ILE A 34 3.47 0.32 -12.05
C ILE A 34 2.61 -0.85 -12.54
N ALA A 35 1.32 -0.81 -12.24
CA ALA A 35 0.31 -1.69 -12.82
C ALA A 35 -0.93 -0.88 -13.24
N ALA A 36 -1.55 -1.28 -14.34
CA ALA A 36 -2.85 -0.78 -14.76
C ALA A 36 -3.91 -1.87 -14.56
N VAL A 37 -5.04 -1.48 -13.98
CA VAL A 37 -6.21 -2.33 -13.78
C VAL A 37 -7.39 -1.83 -14.61
N ASP A 38 -8.28 -2.74 -15.01
CA ASP A 38 -9.56 -2.39 -15.63
C ASP A 38 -10.59 -1.90 -14.60
N GLY A 39 -11.79 -1.50 -15.05
CA GLY A 39 -12.88 -1.04 -14.18
C GLY A 39 -13.42 -2.08 -13.20
N LEU A 40 -13.02 -3.36 -13.34
CA LEU A 40 -13.33 -4.43 -12.39
C LEU A 40 -12.16 -4.72 -11.45
N GLY A 41 -11.06 -3.94 -11.54
CA GLY A 41 -9.88 -4.10 -10.72
C GLY A 41 -8.95 -5.23 -11.16
N ARG A 42 -9.12 -5.79 -12.37
CA ARG A 42 -8.21 -6.82 -12.90
C ARG A 42 -6.99 -6.20 -13.53
N ILE A 43 -5.82 -6.76 -13.24
CA ILE A 43 -4.56 -6.33 -13.82
C ILE A 43 -4.59 -6.63 -15.32
N ARG A 44 -4.34 -5.58 -16.13
CA ARG A 44 -4.22 -5.65 -17.59
C ARG A 44 -2.79 -5.41 -18.06
N GLU A 45 -2.08 -4.52 -17.37
CA GLU A 45 -0.69 -4.19 -17.66
C GLU A 45 0.09 -4.15 -16.33
N SER A 46 1.31 -4.69 -16.33
CA SER A 46 2.23 -4.55 -15.21
C SER A 46 3.64 -4.42 -15.77
N ASN A 47 4.45 -3.52 -15.22
CA ASN A 47 5.82 -3.35 -15.68
C ASN A 47 6.78 -4.33 -14.98
N PRO A 48 8.03 -4.49 -15.46
CA PRO A 48 9.00 -5.40 -14.84
C PRO A 48 9.26 -5.10 -13.35
N ALA A 49 9.26 -3.83 -12.96
CA ALA A 49 9.46 -3.43 -11.57
C ALA A 49 8.31 -3.93 -10.66
N PHE A 50 7.05 -3.83 -11.11
CA PHE A 50 5.90 -4.36 -10.39
C PHE A 50 5.98 -5.87 -10.24
N ARG A 51 6.24 -6.58 -11.34
CA ARG A 51 6.40 -8.04 -11.36
C ARG A 51 7.48 -8.52 -10.39
N ALA A 52 8.61 -7.83 -10.33
CA ALA A 52 9.68 -8.11 -9.38
C ALA A 52 9.24 -7.92 -7.91
N VAL A 53 8.44 -6.89 -7.62
CA VAL A 53 7.94 -6.61 -6.27
C VAL A 53 6.97 -7.67 -5.77
N VAL A 54 6.05 -8.13 -6.61
CA VAL A 54 5.06 -9.17 -6.24
C VAL A 54 5.57 -10.59 -6.49
N ALA A 55 6.74 -10.72 -7.13
CA ALA A 55 7.37 -11.98 -7.53
C ALA A 55 6.46 -12.86 -8.42
N ARG A 56 5.67 -12.25 -9.31
CA ARG A 56 4.78 -12.93 -10.27
C ARG A 56 5.12 -12.52 -11.70
N THR A 57 4.90 -13.41 -12.67
CA THR A 57 5.11 -13.10 -14.10
C THR A 57 3.97 -12.27 -14.68
N ALA A 58 4.10 -11.81 -15.94
CA ALA A 58 3.04 -11.06 -16.59
C ALA A 58 1.82 -11.95 -16.84
N GLU A 59 2.06 -13.20 -17.22
CA GLU A 59 1.05 -14.23 -17.48
C GLU A 59 0.31 -14.63 -16.20
N GLU A 60 1.02 -14.73 -15.06
CA GLU A 60 0.41 -14.99 -13.76
C GLU A 60 -0.43 -13.81 -13.23
N LEU A 61 -0.25 -12.61 -13.77
CA LEU A 61 -0.98 -11.41 -13.37
C LEU A 61 -2.09 -11.03 -14.35
N ASP A 62 -2.09 -11.58 -15.56
CA ASP A 62 -3.10 -11.26 -16.56
C ASP A 62 -4.49 -11.65 -16.06
N HIS A 63 -5.40 -10.68 -16.05
CA HIS A 63 -6.77 -10.80 -15.56
C HIS A 63 -6.93 -11.14 -14.05
N VAL A 64 -5.84 -11.19 -13.28
CA VAL A 64 -5.91 -11.37 -11.81
C VAL A 64 -6.48 -10.12 -11.17
N LEU A 65 -7.40 -10.29 -10.21
CA LEU A 65 -7.91 -9.16 -9.44
C LEU A 65 -6.80 -8.62 -8.54
N ALA A 66 -6.57 -7.30 -8.56
CA ALA A 66 -5.53 -6.69 -7.74
C ALA A 66 -5.71 -6.95 -6.24
N GLU A 67 -6.95 -7.18 -5.79
CA GLU A 67 -7.26 -7.55 -4.41
C GLU A 67 -6.70 -8.94 -4.00
N GLU A 68 -6.52 -9.85 -4.95
CA GLU A 68 -5.90 -11.17 -4.70
C GLU A 68 -4.41 -11.07 -4.36
N LEU A 69 -3.80 -9.92 -4.63
CA LEU A 69 -2.44 -9.63 -4.21
C LEU A 69 -2.38 -9.12 -2.77
N LEU A 70 -3.50 -8.82 -2.13
CA LEU A 70 -3.52 -8.28 -0.77
C LEU A 70 -3.44 -9.37 0.30
N ALA A 71 -2.89 -9.01 1.46
CA ALA A 71 -2.91 -9.88 2.62
C ALA A 71 -4.34 -10.04 3.16
N PRO A 72 -4.67 -11.17 3.83
CA PRO A 72 -5.97 -11.35 4.47
C PRO A 72 -6.33 -10.20 5.41
N GLY A 73 -7.59 -9.74 5.34
CA GLY A 73 -8.13 -8.64 6.13
C GLY A 73 -7.94 -7.24 5.52
N GLU A 74 -7.09 -7.09 4.49
CA GLU A 74 -6.88 -5.79 3.83
C GLU A 74 -8.10 -5.38 3.00
N ILE A 75 -8.77 -6.34 2.35
CA ILE A 75 -9.92 -6.07 1.47
C ILE A 75 -11.08 -5.46 2.29
N GLU A 76 -11.37 -6.03 3.46
CA GLU A 76 -12.41 -5.55 4.36
C GLU A 76 -12.13 -4.11 4.81
N ALA A 77 -10.88 -3.81 5.13
CA ALA A 77 -10.43 -2.47 5.51
C ALA A 77 -10.53 -1.45 4.36
N GLN A 78 -10.26 -1.86 3.11
CA GLN A 78 -10.33 -0.95 1.95
C GLN A 78 -11.74 -0.75 1.38
N ARG A 79 -12.66 -1.66 1.67
CA ARG A 79 -14.00 -1.72 1.04
C ARG A 79 -14.74 -0.37 0.98
N PRO A 80 -14.74 0.47 2.04
CA PRO A 80 -15.42 1.78 1.98
C PRO A 80 -14.81 2.71 0.93
N TYR A 81 -13.47 2.74 0.81
CA TYR A 81 -12.74 3.60 -0.11
C TYR A 81 -12.90 3.12 -1.56
N TRP A 82 -12.82 1.82 -1.79
CA TRP A 82 -13.04 1.26 -3.13
C TRP A 82 -14.46 1.48 -3.62
N ARG A 83 -15.45 1.47 -2.73
CA ARG A 83 -16.82 1.86 -3.09
C ARG A 83 -16.91 3.33 -3.52
N MET A 84 -16.14 4.23 -2.91
CA MET A 84 -16.09 5.64 -3.34
C MET A 84 -15.43 5.81 -4.72
N LEU A 85 -14.36 5.06 -5.00
CA LEU A 85 -13.75 4.99 -6.35
C LEU A 85 -14.76 4.43 -7.38
N ALA A 86 -15.44 3.34 -7.05
CA ALA A 86 -16.42 2.69 -7.93
C ALA A 86 -17.60 3.60 -8.30
N LEU A 87 -17.98 4.50 -7.40
CA LEU A 87 -19.06 5.46 -7.60
C LEU A 87 -18.58 6.80 -8.19
N GLY A 88 -17.31 6.90 -8.61
CA GLY A 88 -16.74 8.13 -9.18
C GLY A 88 -16.65 9.30 -8.19
N ARG A 89 -16.64 9.01 -6.88
CA ARG A 89 -16.54 10.04 -5.82
C ARG A 89 -15.10 10.37 -5.45
N MET A 90 -14.15 9.62 -5.98
CA MET A 90 -12.71 9.80 -5.78
C MET A 90 -11.99 9.48 -7.09
N ASP A 91 -11.09 10.35 -7.52
CA ASP A 91 -10.24 10.13 -8.69
C ASP A 91 -8.86 9.58 -8.31
N THR A 92 -8.45 9.79 -7.05
CA THR A 92 -7.17 9.34 -6.53
C THR A 92 -7.35 8.55 -5.26
N TYR A 93 -6.59 7.48 -5.13
CA TYR A 93 -6.53 6.61 -3.97
C TYR A 93 -5.09 6.36 -3.59
N GLN A 94 -4.82 6.34 -2.30
CA GLN A 94 -3.49 6.11 -1.75
C GLN A 94 -3.63 5.50 -0.37
N ALA A 95 -2.97 4.37 -0.17
CA ALA A 95 -3.05 3.64 1.09
C ALA A 95 -1.77 2.84 1.26
N ARG A 96 -1.37 2.65 2.52
CA ARG A 96 -0.35 1.65 2.82
C ARG A 96 -1.04 0.29 2.93
N LEU A 97 -0.74 -0.61 2.00
CA LEU A 97 -1.33 -1.94 1.93
C LEU A 97 -0.29 -3.03 2.21
N ARG A 98 -0.75 -4.15 2.71
CA ARG A 98 0.04 -5.38 2.78
C ARG A 98 -0.24 -6.25 1.56
N LEU A 99 0.79 -6.60 0.81
CA LEU A 99 0.69 -7.45 -0.37
C LEU A 99 1.39 -8.79 -0.15
N VAL A 100 0.84 -9.85 -0.72
CA VAL A 100 1.37 -11.22 -0.69
C VAL A 100 2.12 -11.50 -1.98
N ARG A 101 3.42 -11.74 -1.87
CA ARG A 101 4.25 -12.21 -2.97
C ARG A 101 3.93 -13.65 -3.34
N ARG A 102 4.32 -14.09 -4.54
CA ARG A 102 4.15 -15.50 -4.99
C ARG A 102 4.71 -16.53 -4.02
N ASN A 103 5.82 -16.22 -3.36
CA ASN A 103 6.48 -17.08 -2.38
C ASN A 103 5.84 -17.02 -0.97
N GLY A 104 4.69 -16.37 -0.80
CA GLY A 104 3.98 -16.20 0.47
C GLY A 104 4.53 -15.10 1.38
N THR A 105 5.63 -14.43 1.02
CA THR A 105 6.16 -13.32 1.81
C THR A 105 5.22 -12.12 1.74
N VAL A 106 4.92 -11.52 2.90
CA VAL A 106 4.11 -10.30 2.95
C VAL A 106 5.02 -9.07 2.93
N ILE A 107 4.73 -8.14 2.04
CA ILE A 107 5.36 -6.83 1.95
C ILE A 107 4.38 -5.73 2.31
N SER A 108 4.88 -4.63 2.87
CA SER A 108 4.13 -3.40 2.98
C SER A 108 4.56 -2.48 1.84
N ALA A 109 3.61 -1.87 1.16
CA ALA A 109 3.88 -0.85 0.17
C ALA A 109 2.83 0.26 0.30
N ARG A 110 3.24 1.49 0.03
CA ARG A 110 2.26 2.53 -0.29
C ARG A 110 1.82 2.29 -1.73
N VAL A 111 0.52 2.17 -1.92
CA VAL A 111 -0.14 2.12 -3.21
C VAL A 111 -0.68 3.50 -3.47
N SER A 112 -0.40 4.06 -4.64
CA SER A 112 -1.01 5.31 -5.12
C SER A 112 -1.64 5.03 -6.47
N ALA A 113 -2.96 5.15 -6.57
CA ALA A 113 -3.75 4.87 -7.75
C ALA A 113 -4.48 6.12 -8.24
N SER A 114 -4.46 6.35 -9.55
CA SER A 114 -5.31 7.32 -10.24
C SER A 114 -6.34 6.55 -11.06
N VAL A 115 -7.60 6.91 -10.92
CA VAL A 115 -8.73 6.28 -11.60
C VAL A 115 -9.14 7.16 -12.77
N GLU A 116 -9.31 6.53 -13.92
CA GLU A 116 -9.85 7.15 -15.13
C GLU A 116 -11.31 6.73 -15.29
N HIS A 117 -12.17 7.74 -15.47
CA HIS A 117 -13.61 7.56 -15.63
C HIS A 117 -14.02 7.68 -17.10
N ARG A 118 -15.06 6.94 -17.46
CA ARG A 118 -15.77 7.11 -18.74
C ARG A 118 -16.63 8.37 -18.69
N ALA A 119 -17.15 8.77 -19.85
CA ALA A 119 -18.06 9.91 -19.97
C ALA A 119 -19.36 9.75 -19.14
N ASP A 120 -19.73 8.52 -18.77
CA ASP A 120 -20.86 8.18 -17.90
C ASP A 120 -20.52 8.22 -16.39
N GLY A 121 -19.27 8.57 -16.03
CA GLY A 121 -18.80 8.66 -14.65
C GLY A 121 -18.38 7.33 -14.02
N LEU A 122 -18.44 6.21 -14.74
CA LEU A 122 -17.98 4.92 -14.24
C LEU A 122 -16.47 4.74 -14.44
N PRO A 123 -15.74 4.13 -13.49
CA PRO A 123 -14.32 3.86 -13.66
C PRO A 123 -14.12 2.81 -14.74
N TRP A 124 -13.22 3.06 -15.68
CA TRP A 124 -12.90 2.09 -16.74
C TRP A 124 -11.45 1.61 -16.67
N ARG A 125 -10.57 2.37 -16.03
CA ARG A 125 -9.17 2.04 -15.82
C ARG A 125 -8.66 2.70 -14.55
N ALA A 126 -7.67 2.09 -13.89
CA ALA A 126 -6.85 2.79 -12.91
C ALA A 126 -5.37 2.43 -13.09
N VAL A 127 -4.49 3.39 -12.84
CA VAL A 127 -3.04 3.18 -12.82
C VAL A 127 -2.56 3.28 -11.39
N ALA A 128 -1.97 2.20 -10.89
CA ALA A 128 -1.41 2.10 -9.54
C ALA A 128 0.12 2.08 -9.58
N VAL A 129 0.71 2.85 -8.67
CA VAL A 129 2.15 2.92 -8.40
C VAL A 129 2.41 2.38 -7.01
N LEU A 130 3.48 1.60 -6.84
CA LEU A 130 3.96 1.18 -5.53
C LEU A 130 5.24 1.92 -5.15
N ASP A 131 5.28 2.48 -3.95
CA ASP A 131 6.46 3.10 -3.34
C ASP A 131 6.59 2.70 -1.85
N GLU A 132 7.69 3.12 -1.20
CA GLU A 132 8.01 2.79 0.19
C GLU A 132 7.88 1.30 0.54
N ILE A 133 8.44 0.44 -0.32
CA ILE A 133 8.27 -1.01 -0.22
C ILE A 133 9.21 -1.58 0.84
N SER A 134 8.64 -2.26 1.82
CA SER A 134 9.38 -2.89 2.92
C SER A 134 8.80 -4.27 3.24
N ARG A 135 9.48 -5.04 4.12
CA ARG A 135 8.86 -6.23 4.70
C ARG A 135 7.67 -5.79 5.55
N ALA A 136 6.52 -6.44 5.36
CA ALA A 136 5.36 -6.10 6.16
C ALA A 136 5.65 -6.37 7.63
N ALA A 137 5.35 -5.37 8.46
CA ALA A 137 5.34 -5.59 9.88
C ALA A 137 4.25 -6.61 10.24
N PRO A 138 4.50 -7.46 11.24
CA PRO A 138 3.48 -8.38 11.72
C PRO A 138 2.30 -7.62 12.35
N VAL A 139 1.07 -8.09 12.10
CA VAL A 139 -0.13 -7.55 12.76
C VAL A 139 -0.04 -7.79 14.26
N LEU A 140 -0.19 -6.75 15.08
CA LEU A 140 -0.14 -6.88 16.53
C LEU A 140 -1.56 -6.93 17.10
N GLY A 141 -1.78 -7.79 18.09
CA GLY A 141 -3.02 -7.71 18.88
C GLY A 141 -3.02 -6.43 19.74
N PRO A 142 -4.20 -5.97 20.22
CA PRO A 142 -4.31 -4.70 20.96
C PRO A 142 -3.34 -4.60 22.15
N VAL A 143 -3.30 -5.64 22.98
CA VAL A 143 -2.39 -5.70 24.14
C VAL A 143 -0.92 -5.73 23.71
N GLN A 144 -0.58 -6.48 22.66
CA GLN A 144 0.79 -6.56 22.15
C GLN A 144 1.27 -5.20 21.63
N GLY A 145 0.38 -4.47 20.94
CA GLY A 145 0.67 -3.13 20.46
C GLY A 145 0.98 -2.17 21.61
N GLU A 146 0.15 -2.19 22.66
CA GLU A 146 0.35 -1.31 23.80
C GLU A 146 1.58 -1.69 24.64
N VAL A 147 1.86 -2.99 24.81
CA VAL A 147 3.11 -3.46 25.42
C VAL A 147 4.32 -2.96 24.61
N LEU A 148 4.31 -3.10 23.29
CA LEU A 148 5.39 -2.64 22.42
C LEU A 148 5.62 -1.12 22.51
N ARG A 149 4.53 -0.36 22.57
CA ARG A 149 4.57 1.10 22.74
C ARG A 149 5.22 1.50 24.05
N LEU A 150 4.87 0.83 25.14
CA LEU A 150 5.46 1.07 26.46
C LEU A 150 6.93 0.62 26.54
N VAL A 151 7.29 -0.45 25.84
CA VAL A 151 8.70 -0.86 25.69
C VAL A 151 9.51 0.22 25.00
N ALA A 152 8.99 0.80 23.92
CA ALA A 152 9.70 1.80 23.12
C ALA A 152 9.97 3.11 23.88
N VAL A 153 9.12 3.48 24.85
CA VAL A 153 9.39 4.61 25.77
C VAL A 153 10.27 4.24 26.96
N GLY A 154 10.76 3.01 27.04
CA GLY A 154 11.64 2.56 28.12
C GLY A 154 10.95 2.14 29.42
N ALA A 155 9.63 1.92 29.43
CA ALA A 155 8.94 1.47 30.64
C ALA A 155 9.48 0.11 31.11
N SER A 156 9.53 -0.16 32.41
CA SER A 156 9.89 -1.48 32.96
C SER A 156 8.70 -2.45 32.92
N ASN A 157 8.94 -3.76 33.04
CA ASN A 157 7.85 -4.74 33.04
C ASN A 157 6.86 -4.52 34.20
N ALA A 158 7.34 -4.01 35.34
CA ALA A 158 6.50 -3.61 36.46
C ALA A 158 5.59 -2.40 36.13
N GLN A 159 6.14 -1.40 35.43
CA GLN A 159 5.37 -0.23 34.99
C GLN A 159 4.33 -0.62 33.92
N ILE A 160 4.69 -1.49 32.98
CA ILE A 160 3.78 -2.03 31.96
C ILE A 160 2.64 -2.80 32.61
N ALA A 161 2.98 -3.74 33.52
CA ALA A 161 2.01 -4.54 34.26
C ALA A 161 0.97 -3.65 34.96
N ARG A 162 1.45 -2.63 35.68
CA ARG A 162 0.58 -1.67 36.37
C ARG A 162 -0.30 -0.88 35.41
N ARG A 163 0.24 -0.41 34.27
CA ARG A 163 -0.50 0.45 33.34
C ARG A 163 -1.55 -0.31 32.53
N LEU A 164 -1.32 -1.59 32.26
CA LEU A 164 -2.21 -2.42 31.46
C LEU A 164 -3.08 -3.36 32.31
N TYR A 165 -3.03 -3.23 33.64
CA TYR A 165 -3.75 -4.11 34.58
C TYR A 165 -3.44 -5.60 34.33
N LEU A 166 -2.16 -5.90 34.07
CA LEU A 166 -1.65 -7.25 33.81
C LEU A 166 -0.73 -7.70 34.95
N THR A 167 -0.54 -9.01 35.07
CA THR A 167 0.53 -9.55 35.92
C THR A 167 1.90 -9.37 35.24
N ARG A 168 3.00 -9.34 36.02
CA ARG A 168 4.36 -9.30 35.45
C ARG A 168 4.63 -10.49 34.52
N GLN A 169 4.14 -11.68 34.89
CA GLN A 169 4.25 -12.88 34.07
C GLN A 169 3.50 -12.74 32.73
N ALA A 170 2.32 -12.12 32.70
CA ALA A 170 1.60 -11.85 31.47
C ALA A 170 2.37 -10.85 30.57
N VAL A 171 3.02 -9.84 31.16
CA VAL A 171 3.90 -8.93 30.42
C VAL A 171 5.09 -9.68 29.81
N ASP A 172 5.77 -10.52 30.60
CA ASP A 172 6.90 -11.32 30.11
C ASP A 172 6.48 -12.25 28.96
N TYR A 173 5.31 -12.86 29.06
CA TYR A 173 4.70 -13.66 27.99
C TYR A 173 4.48 -12.84 26.70
N HIS A 174 3.89 -11.65 26.81
CA HIS A 174 3.69 -10.78 25.64
C HIS A 174 5.03 -10.34 25.03
N LEU A 175 6.03 -10.03 25.85
CA LEU A 175 7.37 -9.63 25.38
C LEU A 175 8.08 -10.77 24.66
N ALA A 176 8.00 -12.00 25.16
CA ALA A 176 8.57 -13.18 24.51
C ALA A 176 7.93 -13.41 23.13
N ARG A 177 6.59 -13.33 23.04
CA ARG A 177 5.88 -13.44 21.76
C ARG A 177 6.22 -12.31 20.80
N LEU A 178 6.32 -11.07 21.28
CA LEU A 178 6.70 -9.91 20.46
C LEU A 178 8.12 -10.08 19.91
N ARG A 179 9.07 -10.51 20.73
CA ARG A 179 10.45 -10.77 20.31
C ARG A 179 10.55 -11.85 19.24
N ALA A 180 9.85 -12.97 19.42
CA ALA A 180 9.76 -14.01 18.41
C ALA A 180 9.13 -13.49 17.10
N LYS A 181 8.05 -12.71 17.21
CA LYS A 181 7.30 -12.19 16.06
C LYS A 181 8.07 -11.13 15.25
N LEU A 182 8.86 -10.30 15.91
CA LEU A 182 9.63 -9.21 15.27
C LEU A 182 11.09 -9.60 14.98
N GLY A 183 11.52 -10.82 15.33
CA GLY A 183 12.91 -11.27 15.17
C GLY A 183 13.89 -10.42 15.99
N ALA A 184 13.58 -10.21 17.28
CA ALA A 184 14.34 -9.37 18.19
C ALA A 184 14.96 -10.17 19.35
N GLU A 185 16.29 -10.07 19.50
CA GLU A 185 17.07 -10.81 20.50
C GLU A 185 17.20 -10.10 21.84
N SER A 186 16.69 -8.87 21.97
CA SER A 186 16.72 -8.11 23.22
C SER A 186 15.56 -7.12 23.29
N ARG A 187 15.34 -6.54 24.47
CA ARG A 187 14.33 -5.48 24.67
C ARG A 187 14.61 -4.27 23.79
N SER A 188 15.86 -3.84 23.72
CA SER A 188 16.27 -2.70 22.87
C SER A 188 16.15 -3.04 21.39
N ALA A 189 16.53 -4.26 21.00
CA ALA A 189 16.34 -4.74 19.63
C ALA A 189 14.85 -4.82 19.26
N LEU A 190 13.97 -5.12 20.20
CA LEU A 190 12.52 -5.15 19.96
C LEU A 190 12.00 -3.76 19.57
N ALA A 191 12.39 -2.71 20.32
CA ALA A 191 12.05 -1.34 19.97
C ALA A 191 12.65 -0.93 18.62
N GLY A 192 13.95 -1.21 18.39
CA GLY A 192 14.62 -0.89 17.14
C GLY A 192 14.00 -1.57 15.91
N ARG A 193 13.68 -2.88 16.02
CA ARG A 193 12.96 -3.62 14.96
C ARG A 193 11.60 -3.01 14.66
N ALA A 194 10.87 -2.54 15.68
CA ALA A 194 9.58 -1.89 15.46
C ALA A 194 9.70 -0.59 14.64
N PHE A 195 10.75 0.21 14.86
CA PHE A 195 11.04 1.38 14.01
C PHE A 195 11.42 0.98 12.59
N VAL A 196 12.32 0.01 12.42
CA VAL A 196 12.75 -0.45 11.08
C VAL A 196 11.60 -1.04 10.26
N LEU A 197 10.68 -1.75 10.91
CA LEU A 197 9.49 -2.31 10.28
C LEU A 197 8.38 -1.26 10.04
N GLY A 198 8.59 -0.01 10.46
CA GLY A 198 7.59 1.05 10.31
C GLY A 198 6.31 0.77 11.10
N LEU A 199 6.42 0.12 12.26
CA LEU A 199 5.27 -0.08 13.16
C LEU A 199 4.85 1.20 13.87
N PHE A 200 5.78 2.16 14.04
CA PHE A 200 5.50 3.44 14.65
C PHE A 200 5.37 4.55 13.62
N VAL A 201 4.51 5.52 13.91
CA VAL A 201 4.35 6.74 13.11
C VAL A 201 5.64 7.58 13.20
N PRO A 202 6.31 7.87 12.07
CA PRO A 202 7.52 8.69 12.06
C PRO A 202 7.26 10.10 12.64
N GLY A 203 8.22 10.61 13.42
CA GLY A 203 8.16 11.96 13.97
C GLY A 203 7.24 12.15 15.18
N VAL A 204 6.54 11.10 15.65
CA VAL A 204 5.63 11.18 16.81
C VAL A 204 6.27 10.60 18.07
N TRP A 205 6.26 11.36 19.16
CA TRP A 205 6.70 10.92 20.49
C TRP A 205 5.72 11.34 21.60
N PRO A 206 5.33 10.46 22.55
CA PRO A 206 5.60 9.02 22.62
C PRO A 206 5.20 8.28 21.33
N PRO A 207 5.89 7.19 20.95
CA PRO A 207 5.67 6.53 19.68
C PRO A 207 4.22 6.04 19.63
N ALA A 208 3.53 6.38 18.55
CA ALA A 208 2.21 5.86 18.24
C ALA A 208 2.36 4.74 17.22
N LEU A 209 1.59 3.66 17.35
CA LEU A 209 1.57 2.64 16.30
C LEU A 209 0.88 3.19 15.06
N HIS A 210 1.37 2.83 13.88
CA HIS A 210 0.57 2.95 12.68
C HIS A 210 -0.73 2.17 12.91
N PRO A 211 -1.90 2.78 12.67
CA PRO A 211 -3.15 2.07 12.77
C PRO A 211 -3.12 0.85 11.85
N PRO A 212 -3.76 -0.27 12.23
CA PRO A 212 -3.88 -1.44 11.37
C PRO A 212 -4.67 -1.16 10.09
N ASP A 213 -5.41 -0.04 10.05
CA ASP A 213 -6.20 0.42 8.92
C ASP A 213 -5.37 1.26 7.93
N PRO A 214 -5.71 1.23 6.63
CA PRO A 214 -5.30 2.25 5.68
C PRO A 214 -5.70 3.63 6.22
N GLN A 215 -4.74 4.54 6.33
CA GLN A 215 -5.11 5.95 6.26
C GLN A 215 -5.58 6.19 4.82
N PRO A 216 -6.85 6.55 4.56
CA PRO A 216 -7.22 7.05 3.25
C PRO A 216 -6.43 8.35 2.97
N PRO A 217 -6.13 8.66 1.71
CA PRO A 217 -5.39 9.87 1.38
C PRO A 217 -6.22 11.10 1.62
N ALA A 218 -5.50 12.21 1.76
CA ALA A 218 -6.02 13.55 1.53
C ALA A 218 -6.85 13.59 0.24
N MET A 219 -8.13 13.87 0.41
CA MET A 219 -9.08 14.13 -0.66
C MET A 219 -8.61 15.37 -1.42
N ARG A 220 -8.04 15.21 -2.62
CA ARG A 220 -8.03 16.32 -3.58
C ARG A 220 -9.40 16.34 -4.25
N LEU A 221 -10.20 17.33 -3.87
CA LEU A 221 -11.45 17.62 -4.56
C LEU A 221 -11.13 18.08 -5.99
N PRO A 222 -11.95 17.72 -6.99
CA PRO A 222 -11.85 18.31 -8.31
C PRO A 222 -12.00 19.84 -8.18
N GLY A 223 -10.93 20.60 -8.48
CA GLY A 223 -10.96 22.06 -8.49
C GLY A 223 -9.99 22.78 -7.54
N ASP A 224 -9.10 22.09 -6.81
CA ASP A 224 -8.11 22.74 -5.94
C ASP A 224 -6.95 23.34 -6.78
N PRO A 225 -6.79 24.67 -6.87
CA PRO A 225 -5.65 25.27 -7.56
C PRO A 225 -4.41 25.13 -6.66
N GLY A 226 -3.32 24.61 -7.24
CA GLY A 226 -2.02 24.51 -6.56
C GLY A 226 -1.34 25.85 -6.32
#